data_AF-A0A1Y6CC55-F1
#
_entry.id   AF-A0A1Y6CC55-F1
#
_cell.length_a   1.000
_cell.length_b   1.000
_cell.length_c   1.000
_cell.angle_alpha   90.00
_cell.angle_beta   90.00
_cell.angle_gamma   90.00
#
_symmetry.space_group_name_H-M   'P 1'
#
loop_
_entity.id
_entity.type
_entity.pdbx_description
1 polymer ?
#
loop_
_entity_poly.entity_id
_entity_poly.type
_entity_poly.pdbx_seq_one_letter_code
_entity_poly.pdbx_strand_id
1 'polypeptide(L)'
;MGIFNRNQDRSQFEFEDSFAKKDQRPESGPPPVGGQGSNPTSSRQPPNTGNMAANRAKRAKITYSIEDAIKLMRELPSDQREMVVSIVQKTLSSANISVNDIIEDASRKLNRLGTRTKQLSKEIEELEAGIAERRTEIEKITIDTEETETVKISFENVLSTESADREERSARKSSSSSEAAG
;
A
#
# COMPACT_ATOMS: atom_id res chain seq x y z
N MET A 1 -44.94 10.37 -34.09
CA MET A 1 -44.94 8.93 -33.75
C MET A 1 -43.49 8.43 -33.78
N GLY A 2 -43.10 7.64 -32.77
CA GLY A 2 -41.78 7.02 -32.54
C GLY A 2 -40.80 7.97 -31.84
N ILE A 3 -40.56 7.98 -30.52
CA ILE A 3 -40.35 6.93 -29.50
C ILE A 3 -39.20 5.99 -29.87
N PHE A 4 -37.98 6.34 -29.46
CA PHE A 4 -36.92 5.36 -29.20
C PHE A 4 -36.32 5.62 -27.81
N ASN A 5 -36.46 4.59 -26.98
CA ASN A 5 -36.13 4.53 -25.57
C ASN A 5 -34.62 4.60 -25.32
N ARG A 6 -34.27 5.34 -24.27
CA ARG A 6 -32.96 5.37 -23.62
C ARG A 6 -33.03 4.51 -22.36
N ASN A 7 -32.75 3.21 -22.49
CA ASN A 7 -32.33 2.32 -21.40
C ASN A 7 -30.87 1.95 -21.69
N GLN A 8 -29.91 2.29 -20.82
CA GLN A 8 -29.58 1.58 -19.58
C GLN A 8 -29.26 0.10 -19.79
N ASP A 9 -28.01 -0.14 -20.15
CA ASP A 9 -27.22 -1.34 -19.84
C ASP A 9 -25.82 -0.79 -19.50
N ARG A 10 -25.23 -0.74 -18.30
CA ARG A 10 -25.50 -1.23 -16.94
C ARG A 10 -25.85 -2.71 -16.81
N SER A 11 -24.98 -3.57 -17.34
CA SER A 11 -24.40 -4.69 -16.58
C SER A 11 -23.59 -5.60 -17.51
N GLN A 12 -22.25 -5.44 -17.50
CA GLN A 12 -21.30 -6.52 -17.82
C GLN A 12 -19.88 -6.05 -17.48
N PHE A 13 -19.64 -5.83 -16.19
CA PHE A 13 -18.30 -5.86 -15.63
C PHE A 13 -18.34 -7.00 -14.60
N GLU A 14 -18.21 -8.22 -15.11
CA GLU A 14 -17.98 -9.41 -14.30
C GLU A 14 -16.57 -9.29 -13.70
N PHE A 15 -16.50 -8.73 -12.50
CA PHE A 15 -15.29 -8.70 -11.68
C PHE A 15 -15.58 -9.47 -10.40
N GLU A 16 -15.84 -10.77 -10.49
CA GLU A 16 -15.75 -11.69 -9.36
C GLU A 16 -15.23 -13.05 -9.82
N ASP A 17 -14.52 -13.73 -8.92
CA ASP A 17 -13.97 -15.09 -8.99
C ASP A 17 -12.68 -15.34 -9.78
N SER A 18 -11.54 -14.92 -9.21
CA SER A 18 -10.26 -15.62 -9.36
C SER A 18 -9.26 -15.41 -8.20
N PHE A 19 -9.73 -15.30 -6.95
CA PHE A 19 -8.85 -15.28 -5.75
C PHE A 19 -9.00 -16.53 -4.87
N ALA A 20 -9.22 -17.70 -5.48
CA ALA A 20 -9.29 -18.98 -4.77
C ALA A 20 -8.43 -20.08 -5.42
N LYS A 21 -7.12 -20.07 -5.10
CA LYS A 21 -6.16 -21.20 -5.12
C LYS A 21 -4.89 -20.68 -4.45
N LYS A 22 -4.52 -20.98 -3.20
CA LYS A 22 -4.48 -22.21 -2.41
C LYS A 22 -3.48 -23.26 -2.95
N ASP A 23 -2.20 -22.89 -2.96
CA ASP A 23 -1.06 -23.81 -2.94
C ASP A 23 -0.16 -23.41 -1.75
N GLN A 24 -0.37 -23.95 -0.55
CA GLN A 24 0.22 -25.21 -0.06
C GLN A 24 1.74 -25.28 -0.29
N ARG A 25 2.51 -24.66 0.61
CA ARG A 25 3.88 -25.10 0.91
C ARG A 25 3.82 -26.45 1.61
N PRO A 26 4.46 -27.51 1.08
CA PRO A 26 4.63 -28.75 1.83
C PRO A 26 5.69 -28.56 2.92
N GLU A 27 5.32 -28.88 4.15
CA GLU A 27 6.25 -29.14 5.24
C GLU A 27 7.15 -30.34 4.89
N SER A 28 8.45 -30.21 5.16
CA SER A 28 9.41 -31.32 5.11
C SER A 28 10.31 -31.31 6.36
N GLY A 29 9.80 -31.90 7.44
CA GLY A 29 10.59 -32.85 8.26
C GLY A 29 10.22 -34.29 7.85
N PRO A 30 10.83 -35.39 8.37
CA PRO A 30 11.54 -35.56 9.66
C PRO A 30 12.83 -36.47 9.48
N PRO A 31 13.48 -37.19 10.46
CA PRO A 31 13.01 -37.80 11.72
C PRO A 31 13.83 -37.50 13.01
N PRO A 32 13.30 -37.90 14.18
CA PRO A 32 13.95 -37.78 15.49
C PRO A 32 14.94 -38.93 15.75
N VAL A 33 16.06 -38.62 16.41
CA VAL A 33 16.95 -39.61 17.03
C VAL A 33 16.81 -39.50 18.54
N GLY A 34 16.40 -40.61 19.16
CA GLY A 34 16.27 -40.75 20.61
C GLY A 34 17.61 -40.86 21.33
N GLY A 35 17.60 -40.51 22.61
CA GLY A 35 18.71 -40.72 23.54
C GLY A 35 18.29 -40.32 24.95
N GLN A 36 17.85 -41.32 25.73
CA GLN A 36 17.57 -41.24 27.16
C GLN A 36 18.80 -40.80 27.96
N GLY A 37 18.58 -39.96 28.98
CA GLY A 37 19.58 -39.63 30.00
C GLY A 37 18.93 -38.89 31.16
N SER A 38 18.63 -39.63 32.22
CA SER A 38 18.05 -39.24 33.51
C SER A 38 18.76 -38.09 34.23
N ASN A 39 17.98 -37.21 34.89
CA ASN A 39 18.24 -36.73 36.26
C ASN A 39 17.06 -35.90 36.82
N PRO A 40 16.36 -36.35 37.88
CA PRO A 40 15.50 -35.50 38.68
C PRO A 40 16.30 -34.92 39.85
N THR A 41 16.48 -33.61 39.91
CA THR A 41 16.88 -32.95 41.16
C THR A 41 16.12 -31.65 41.32
N SER A 42 15.08 -31.73 42.15
CA SER A 42 14.43 -30.58 42.77
C SER A 42 15.46 -29.62 43.35
N SER A 43 15.49 -28.39 42.84
CA SER A 43 16.07 -27.25 43.53
C SER A 43 14.98 -26.21 43.75
N ARG A 44 14.60 -26.16 45.01
CA ARG A 44 13.65 -25.29 45.71
C ARG A 44 14.02 -23.81 45.45
N GLN A 45 13.30 -23.12 44.56
CA GLN A 45 13.39 -21.66 44.47
C GLN A 45 12.53 -21.01 45.58
N PRO A 46 13.07 -20.06 46.36
CA PRO A 46 12.29 -19.28 47.30
C PRO A 46 11.33 -18.31 46.58
N PRO A 47 10.20 -17.93 47.21
CA PRO A 47 9.24 -16.99 46.63
C PRO A 47 9.91 -15.63 46.41
N ASN A 48 9.96 -15.23 45.15
CA ASN A 48 10.44 -13.94 44.68
C ASN A 48 9.50 -12.82 45.18
N THR A 49 9.84 -12.20 46.31
CA THR A 49 9.17 -11.00 46.85
C THR A 49 9.70 -9.68 46.25
N GLY A 50 10.37 -9.72 45.10
CA GLY A 50 11.01 -8.54 44.48
C GLY A 50 10.10 -7.61 43.66
N ASN A 51 8.89 -8.03 43.28
CA ASN A 51 8.07 -7.28 42.32
C ASN A 51 7.15 -6.19 42.93
N MET A 52 7.20 -5.90 44.23
CA MET A 52 6.39 -4.83 44.83
C MET A 52 7.11 -3.47 44.92
N ALA A 53 8.41 -3.39 44.65
CA ALA A 53 9.16 -2.13 44.67
C ALA A 53 9.10 -1.36 43.33
N ALA A 54 8.94 -2.05 42.20
CA ALA A 54 8.92 -1.42 40.88
C ALA A 54 7.65 -0.60 40.59
N ASN A 55 6.56 -0.84 41.32
CA ASN A 55 5.30 -0.10 41.14
C ASN A 55 5.18 1.15 42.04
N ARG A 56 6.17 1.40 42.92
CA ARG A 56 6.18 2.57 43.82
C ARG A 56 6.82 3.82 43.20
N ALA A 57 7.42 3.69 42.01
CA ALA A 57 8.16 4.74 41.29
C ALA A 57 7.31 5.55 40.28
N LYS A 58 5.99 5.51 40.38
CA LYS A 58 5.09 6.42 39.65
C LYS A 58 4.12 7.07 40.63
N ARG A 59 4.65 7.75 41.64
CA ARG A 59 4.01 9.01 42.04
C ARG A 59 4.13 9.90 40.82
N ALA A 60 3.13 9.85 39.94
CA ALA A 60 3.08 10.67 38.74
C ALA A 60 3.07 12.13 39.21
N LYS A 61 4.27 12.72 39.29
CA LYS A 61 4.42 14.16 39.33
C LYS A 61 3.65 14.63 38.10
N ILE A 62 2.62 15.44 38.30
CA ILE A 62 1.82 15.97 37.20
C ILE A 62 2.77 16.86 36.39
N THR A 63 3.41 16.28 35.38
CA THR A 63 4.32 16.97 34.47
C THR A 63 3.47 17.55 33.36
N TYR A 64 3.29 18.85 33.37
CA TYR A 64 2.56 19.56 32.33
C TYR A 64 3.42 19.62 31.05
N SER A 65 2.92 19.05 29.96
CA SER A 65 3.66 18.88 28.70
C SER A 65 3.33 19.97 27.67
N ILE A 66 4.10 20.02 26.57
CA ILE A 66 3.75 20.90 25.44
C ILE A 66 2.38 20.55 24.82
N GLU A 67 1.94 19.30 24.89
CA GLU A 67 0.61 18.93 24.39
C GLU A 67 -0.50 19.58 25.21
N ASP A 68 -0.31 19.66 26.52
CA ASP A 68 -1.28 20.27 27.44
C ASP A 68 -1.31 21.79 27.26
N ALA A 69 -0.13 22.40 27.04
CA ALA A 69 -0.02 23.81 26.67
C ALA A 69 -0.71 24.11 25.33
N ILE A 70 -0.54 23.27 24.31
CA ILE A 70 -1.19 23.45 22.99
C ILE A 70 -2.71 23.36 23.13
N LYS A 71 -3.22 22.38 23.88
CA LYS A 71 -4.67 22.24 24.12
C LYS A 71 -5.23 23.48 24.81
N LEU A 72 -4.59 23.91 25.89
CA LEU A 72 -4.99 25.12 26.61
C LEU A 72 -5.01 26.34 25.68
N MET A 73 -3.97 26.54 24.88
CA MET A 73 -3.89 27.66 23.94
C MET A 73 -4.91 27.62 22.80
N ARG A 74 -5.49 26.46 22.48
CA ARG A 74 -6.57 26.33 21.48
C ARG A 74 -7.94 26.68 22.03
N GLU A 75 -8.15 26.49 23.32
CA GLU A 75 -9.42 26.74 24.01
C GLU A 75 -9.60 28.21 24.41
N LEU A 76 -8.51 29.00 24.38
CA LEU A 76 -8.52 30.39 24.81
C LEU A 76 -8.85 31.35 23.65
N PRO A 77 -9.48 32.51 23.94
CA PRO A 77 -9.83 33.50 22.93
C PRO A 77 -8.60 34.03 22.18
N SER A 78 -8.66 34.04 20.85
CA SER A 78 -7.55 34.47 20.00
C SER A 78 -7.38 35.99 19.90
N ASP A 79 -8.37 36.75 20.36
CA ASP A 79 -8.50 38.18 20.07
C ASP A 79 -7.54 39.03 20.94
N GLN A 80 -6.98 38.42 22.01
CA GLN A 80 -6.04 39.06 22.93
C GLN A 80 -4.90 38.11 23.32
N ARG A 81 -4.22 37.51 22.31
CA ARG A 81 -3.21 36.47 22.55
C ARG A 81 -2.13 36.87 23.55
N GLU A 82 -1.62 38.10 23.50
CA GLU A 82 -0.55 38.55 24.40
C GLU A 82 -0.99 38.58 25.88
N MET A 83 -2.21 39.05 26.14
CA MET A 83 -2.79 39.04 27.49
C MET A 83 -3.02 37.61 27.96
N VAL A 84 -3.58 36.77 27.09
CA VAL A 84 -3.85 35.36 27.37
C VAL A 84 -2.55 34.61 27.70
N VAL A 85 -1.50 34.77 26.89
CA VAL A 85 -0.18 34.16 27.14
C VAL A 85 0.39 34.64 28.47
N SER A 86 0.25 35.92 28.80
CA SER A 86 0.71 36.48 30.08
C SER A 86 -0.03 35.88 31.28
N ILE A 87 -1.34 35.68 31.17
CA ILE A 87 -2.16 35.04 32.22
C ILE A 87 -1.79 33.56 32.36
N VAL A 88 -1.65 32.85 31.24
CA VAL A 88 -1.24 31.44 31.22
C VAL A 88 0.16 31.28 31.84
N GLN A 89 1.13 32.12 31.48
CA GLN A 89 2.46 32.09 32.07
C GLN A 89 2.42 32.25 33.61
N LYS A 90 1.66 33.24 34.10
CA LYS A 90 1.50 33.47 35.55
C LYS A 90 0.81 32.29 36.24
N THR A 91 -0.16 31.67 35.58
CA THR A 91 -0.92 30.52 36.09
C THR A 91 -0.08 29.23 36.12
N LEU A 92 0.74 29.00 35.10
CA LEU A 92 1.69 27.87 35.08
C LEU A 92 2.78 28.06 36.15
N SER A 93 3.27 29.29 36.31
CA SER A 93 4.25 29.63 37.34
C SER A 93 3.69 29.39 38.76
N SER A 94 2.44 29.76 39.03
CA SER A 94 1.80 29.50 40.34
C SER A 94 1.54 28.01 40.61
N ALA A 95 1.38 27.21 39.56
CA ALA A 95 1.29 25.75 39.64
C ALA A 95 2.67 25.06 39.74
N ASN A 96 3.77 25.80 39.88
CA ASN A 96 5.16 25.30 39.87
C ASN A 96 5.52 24.55 38.56
N ILE A 97 4.95 24.97 37.43
CA ILE A 97 5.26 24.42 36.11
C ILE A 97 6.28 25.34 35.42
N SER A 98 7.41 24.77 35.01
CA SER A 98 8.48 25.48 34.30
C SER A 98 8.10 25.69 32.83
N VAL A 99 7.93 26.95 32.43
CA VAL A 99 7.70 27.31 31.01
C VAL A 99 8.92 26.96 30.15
N ASN A 100 10.13 27.00 30.70
CA ASN A 100 11.34 26.61 29.97
C ASN A 100 11.31 25.11 29.59
N ASP A 101 10.80 24.25 30.48
CA ASP A 101 10.71 22.81 30.22
C ASP A 101 9.71 22.54 29.08
N ILE A 102 8.61 23.30 29.03
CA ILE A 102 7.62 23.25 27.95
C ILE A 102 8.23 23.72 26.63
N ILE A 103 9.03 24.78 26.63
CA ILE A 103 9.73 25.30 25.43
C ILE A 103 10.75 24.28 24.92
N GLU A 104 11.51 23.65 25.81
CA GLU A 104 12.46 22.60 25.44
C GLU A 104 11.72 21.41 24.84
N ASP A 105 10.60 21.01 25.44
CA ASP A 105 9.77 19.92 24.92
C ASP A 105 9.15 20.25 23.56
N ALA A 106 8.70 21.49 23.36
CA ALA A 106 8.26 22.01 22.07
C ALA A 106 9.36 21.91 21.02
N SER A 107 10.59 22.31 21.38
CA SER A 107 11.76 22.25 20.49
C SER A 107 12.08 20.81 20.09
N ARG A 108 12.06 19.87 21.04
CA ARG A 108 12.23 18.44 20.77
C ARG A 108 11.13 17.90 19.85
N LYS A 109 9.87 18.27 20.10
CA LYS A 109 8.73 17.87 19.25
C LYS A 109 8.85 18.43 17.84
N LEU A 110 9.18 19.71 17.69
CA LEU A 110 9.41 20.35 16.38
C LEU A 110 10.52 19.66 15.60
N ASN A 111 11.64 19.33 16.25
CA ASN A 111 12.73 18.60 15.60
C ASN A 111 12.28 17.21 15.14
N ARG A 112 11.57 16.45 15.98
CA ARG A 112 11.04 15.11 15.61
C ARG A 112 10.08 15.20 14.42
N LEU A 113 9.14 16.14 14.46
CA LEU A 113 8.18 16.34 13.39
C LEU A 113 8.88 16.80 12.11
N GLY A 114 9.81 17.76 12.20
CA GLY A 114 10.59 18.22 11.05
C GLY A 114 11.40 17.11 10.38
N THR A 115 12.06 16.25 11.17
CA THR A 115 12.76 15.08 10.66
C THR A 115 11.81 14.10 9.99
N ARG A 116 10.65 13.83 10.61
CA ARG A 116 9.66 12.91 10.03
C ARG A 116 9.06 13.45 8.73
N THR A 117 8.75 14.74 8.67
CA THR A 117 8.28 15.41 7.44
C THR A 117 9.32 15.28 6.34
N LYS A 118 10.60 15.58 6.61
CA LYS A 118 11.67 15.43 5.61
C LYS A 118 11.81 14.01 5.11
N GLN A 119 11.74 13.03 6.01
CA GLN A 119 11.81 11.62 5.64
C GLN A 119 10.63 11.23 4.72
N LEU A 120 9.41 11.61 5.08
CA LEU A 120 8.22 11.33 4.29
C LEU A 120 8.24 12.03 2.94
N SER A 121 8.69 13.29 2.88
CA SER A 121 8.86 14.01 1.61
C SER A 121 9.85 13.30 0.68
N LYS A 122 10.97 12.81 1.21
CA LYS A 122 11.94 12.04 0.43
C LYS A 122 11.35 10.72 -0.08
N GLU A 123 10.61 10.01 0.77
CA GLU A 123 9.93 8.76 0.38
C GLU A 123 8.90 9.01 -0.72
N ILE A 124 8.15 10.12 -0.66
CA ILE A 124 7.23 10.53 -1.72
C ILE A 124 7.99 10.75 -3.04
N GLU A 125 9.09 11.51 -3.01
CA GLU A 125 9.91 11.76 -4.21
C GLU A 125 10.44 10.46 -4.84
N GLU A 126 10.92 9.52 -4.02
CA GLU A 126 11.38 8.20 -4.48
C GLU A 126 10.25 7.38 -5.11
N LEU A 127 9.06 7.38 -4.49
CA LEU A 127 7.88 6.69 -5.02
C LEU A 127 7.37 7.33 -6.32
N GLU A 128 7.35 8.65 -6.41
CA GLU A 128 6.97 9.38 -7.62
C GLU A 128 7.91 9.07 -8.79
N ALA A 129 9.23 9.00 -8.54
CA ALA A 129 10.20 8.58 -9.55
C ALA A 129 9.92 7.15 -10.03
N GLY A 130 9.65 6.21 -9.11
CA GLY A 130 9.29 4.84 -9.45
C GLY A 130 7.94 4.69 -10.16
N ILE A 131 7.00 5.62 -9.98
CA ILE A 131 5.75 5.68 -10.75
C ILE A 131 6.04 6.18 -12.16
N ALA A 132 6.88 7.20 -12.31
CA ALA A 132 7.25 7.73 -13.63
C ALA A 132 7.94 6.67 -14.48
N GLU A 133 8.90 5.93 -13.92
CA GLU A 133 9.58 4.82 -14.60
C GLU A 133 8.60 3.75 -15.08
N ARG A 134 7.71 3.25 -14.20
CA ARG A 134 6.70 2.25 -14.57
C ARG A 134 5.74 2.75 -15.64
N ARG A 135 5.39 4.04 -15.66
CA ARG A 135 4.57 4.62 -16.72
C ARG A 135 5.28 4.55 -18.08
N THR A 136 6.58 4.87 -18.12
CA THR A 136 7.36 4.75 -19.37
C THR A 136 7.47 3.30 -19.85
N GLU A 137 7.60 2.35 -18.91
CA GLU A 137 7.61 0.93 -19.24
C GLU A 137 6.26 0.45 -19.80
N ILE A 138 5.15 0.87 -19.18
CA ILE A 138 3.80 0.57 -19.68
C ILE A 138 3.63 1.13 -21.10
N GLU A 139 3.98 2.40 -21.33
CA GLU A 139 3.87 3.02 -22.65
C GLU A 139 4.65 2.24 -23.70
N LYS A 140 5.89 1.84 -23.40
CA LYS A 140 6.69 1.01 -24.28
C LYS A 140 6.01 -0.33 -24.58
N ILE A 141 5.56 -1.04 -23.56
CA ILE A 141 4.89 -2.34 -23.73
C ILE A 141 3.60 -2.20 -24.54
N THR A 142 2.85 -1.12 -24.33
CA THR A 142 1.63 -0.83 -25.11
C THR A 142 1.96 -0.65 -26.58
N ILE A 143 2.98 0.15 -26.91
CA ILE A 143 3.45 0.32 -28.30
C ILE A 143 3.85 -1.03 -28.90
N ASP A 144 4.71 -1.79 -28.22
CA ASP A 144 5.17 -3.10 -28.70
C ASP A 144 3.98 -4.06 -28.93
N THR A 145 2.94 -3.98 -28.09
CA THR A 145 1.73 -4.79 -28.21
C THR A 145 0.90 -4.38 -29.44
N GLU A 146 0.66 -3.08 -29.63
CA GLU A 146 -0.07 -2.55 -30.78
C GLU A 146 0.61 -2.89 -32.11
N GLU A 147 1.94 -2.76 -32.16
CA GLU A 147 2.74 -3.15 -33.32
C GLU A 147 2.64 -4.66 -33.59
N THR A 148 2.77 -5.48 -32.54
CA THR A 148 2.65 -6.94 -32.65
C THR A 148 1.28 -7.37 -33.15
N GLU A 149 0.21 -6.74 -32.63
CA GLU A 149 -1.16 -7.00 -33.06
C GLU A 149 -1.37 -6.61 -34.52
N THR A 150 -0.87 -5.46 -34.94
CA THR A 150 -0.93 -4.99 -36.34
C THR A 150 -0.26 -5.97 -37.30
N VAL A 151 0.93 -6.45 -36.93
CA VAL A 151 1.67 -7.45 -37.71
C VAL A 151 0.90 -8.76 -37.78
N LYS A 152 0.42 -9.26 -36.65
CA LYS A 152 -0.39 -10.48 -36.57
C LYS A 152 -1.60 -10.41 -37.50
N ILE A 153 -2.41 -9.35 -37.40
CA ILE A 153 -3.60 -9.14 -38.23
C ILE A 153 -3.22 -9.12 -39.72
N SER A 154 -2.11 -8.46 -40.08
CA SER A 154 -1.64 -8.39 -41.47
C SER A 154 -1.32 -9.77 -42.03
N PHE A 155 -0.64 -10.63 -41.27
CA PHE A 155 -0.35 -12.01 -41.68
C PHE A 155 -1.61 -12.88 -41.75
N GLU A 156 -2.54 -12.75 -40.81
CA GLU A 156 -3.82 -13.47 -40.83
C GLU A 156 -4.65 -13.11 -42.07
N ASN A 157 -4.66 -11.83 -42.46
CA ASN A 157 -5.32 -11.37 -43.67
C ASN A 157 -4.67 -11.96 -44.93
N VAL A 158 -3.34 -11.96 -45.03
CA VAL A 158 -2.62 -12.55 -46.17
C VAL A 158 -2.94 -14.04 -46.30
N LEU A 159 -2.83 -14.80 -45.21
CA LEU A 159 -3.15 -16.23 -45.19
C LEU A 159 -4.60 -16.50 -45.62
N SER A 160 -5.53 -15.67 -45.17
CA SER A 160 -6.95 -15.78 -45.55
C SER A 160 -7.14 -15.52 -47.06
N THR A 161 -6.48 -14.50 -47.62
CA THR A 161 -6.56 -14.22 -49.06
C THR A 161 -5.93 -15.32 -49.94
N GLU A 162 -4.77 -15.86 -49.54
CA GLU A 162 -4.11 -16.93 -50.29
C GLU A 162 -4.95 -18.22 -50.32
N SER A 163 -5.65 -18.52 -49.22
CA SER A 163 -6.55 -19.67 -49.17
C SER A 163 -7.75 -19.51 -50.11
N ALA A 164 -8.35 -18.32 -50.16
CA ALA A 164 -9.46 -18.01 -51.07
C ALA A 164 -9.03 -18.06 -52.55
N ASP A 165 -7.89 -17.46 -52.90
CA ASP A 165 -7.37 -17.46 -54.27
C ASP A 165 -7.03 -18.88 -54.78
N ARG A 166 -6.54 -19.75 -53.89
CA ARG A 166 -6.19 -21.14 -54.23
C ARG A 166 -7.42 -22.00 -54.50
N GLU A 167 -8.50 -21.80 -53.75
CA GLU A 167 -9.77 -22.47 -53.98
C GLU A 167 -10.40 -22.05 -55.33
N GLU A 168 -10.40 -20.75 -55.64
CA GLU A 168 -10.91 -20.26 -56.93
C GLU A 168 -10.13 -20.80 -58.13
N ARG A 169 -8.79 -20.81 -58.05
CA ARG A 169 -7.95 -21.36 -59.14
C ARG A 169 -8.18 -22.85 -59.35
N SER A 170 -8.43 -23.60 -58.28
CA SER A 170 -8.71 -25.04 -58.35
C SER A 170 -10.08 -25.29 -59.00
N ALA A 171 -11.10 -24.48 -58.66
CA ALA A 171 -12.43 -24.57 -59.26
C ALA A 171 -12.45 -24.25 -60.76
N ARG A 172 -11.70 -23.22 -61.20
CA ARG A 172 -11.59 -22.85 -62.63
C ARG A 172 -10.86 -23.90 -63.47
N LYS A 173 -9.89 -24.61 -62.90
CA LYS A 173 -9.15 -25.65 -63.62
C LYS A 173 -9.96 -26.93 -63.81
N SER A 174 -10.87 -27.24 -62.88
CA SER A 174 -11.81 -28.36 -63.03
C SER A 174 -12.89 -28.12 -64.09
N SER A 175 -13.37 -26.88 -64.26
CA SER A 175 -14.41 -26.58 -65.26
C SER A 175 -13.86 -26.49 -66.69
N SER A 176 -12.62 -26.01 -66.87
CA SER A 176 -11.96 -25.94 -68.20
C SER A 176 -11.60 -27.32 -68.79
N SER A 177 -11.46 -28.37 -67.98
CA SER A 177 -11.08 -29.71 -68.46
C SER A 177 -12.26 -30.54 -69.00
N SER A 178 -13.51 -30.16 -68.72
CA SER A 178 -14.69 -30.92 -69.22
C SER A 178 -15.15 -30.46 -70.61
N GLU A 179 -14.61 -29.37 -71.14
CA GLU A 179 -15.09 -28.75 -72.39
C GLU A 179 -14.25 -29.13 -73.62
N ALA A 180 -13.13 -29.85 -73.45
CA ALA A 180 -12.22 -30.24 -74.53
C ALA A 180 -12.35 -31.72 -74.98
N ALA A 181 -13.36 -32.46 -74.51
CA ALA A 181 -13.53 -33.90 -74.77
C ALA A 181 -14.82 -34.28 -75.52
N GLY A 182 -15.52 -33.32 -76.14
CA GLY A 182 -16.70 -33.56 -76.99
C GLY A 182 -16.42 -33.17 -78.44
#